data_AF-A0A9Y1Z554-F1
#
_entry.id   AF-A0A9Y1Z554-F1
#
_cell.length_a   1.000
_cell.length_b   1.000
_cell.length_c   1.000
_cell.angle_alpha   90.00
_cell.angle_beta   90.00
_cell.angle_gamma   90.00
#
_symmetry.space_group_name_H-M   'P 1'
#
loop_
_entity.id
_entity.type
_entity.pdbx_description
1 polymer ?
#
loop_
_entity_poly.entity_id
_entity_poly.type
_entity_poly.pdbx_seq_one_letter_code
_entity_poly.pdbx_strand_id
1 'polypeptide(L)'
;MSTETQDGDDLEERVSNFLRRNFPQIQMHGGSAAIQELDRENGEVTIALGGACSGCGISPMTIQAIKSRMVKEIPEIETVNAHTGMDGDDGGGGMEPSFPGETVDDGEPDEGPEAPF
;
A
#
# COMPACT_ATOMS: atom_id res chain seq x y z
N MET A 1 30.94 25.14 -18.07
CA MET A 1 30.44 25.53 -16.73
C MET A 1 29.07 24.90 -16.64
N SER A 2 28.93 23.79 -15.91
CA SER A 2 27.67 23.03 -15.80
C SER A 2 27.17 23.22 -14.38
N THR A 3 26.24 24.15 -14.17
CA THR A 3 25.71 24.50 -12.84
C THR A 3 24.19 24.33 -12.81
N GLU A 4 23.67 23.27 -13.42
CA GLU A 4 22.22 22.98 -13.44
C GLU A 4 21.84 21.63 -12.81
N THR A 5 22.79 20.84 -12.29
CA THR A 5 22.50 19.47 -11.79
C THR A 5 22.62 19.29 -10.27
N GLN A 6 23.25 20.22 -9.54
CA GLN A 6 23.47 20.02 -8.10
C GLN A 6 22.15 19.95 -7.32
N ASP A 7 21.25 20.89 -7.57
CA ASP A 7 19.98 20.95 -6.87
C ASP A 7 19.12 19.70 -7.13
N GLY A 8 19.22 19.15 -8.36
CA GLY A 8 18.60 17.94 -8.92
C GLY A 8 18.67 16.71 -8.03
N ASP A 9 19.89 16.40 -7.61
CA ASP A 9 20.19 15.28 -6.75
C ASP A 9 19.77 15.54 -5.29
N ASP A 10 19.82 16.79 -4.81
CA ASP A 10 19.54 17.12 -3.41
C ASP A 10 18.09 16.81 -2.98
N LEU A 11 17.09 17.19 -3.79
CA LEU A 11 15.67 16.94 -3.45
C LEU A 11 15.30 15.47 -3.58
N GLU A 12 15.78 14.80 -4.64
CA GLU A 12 15.54 13.37 -4.85
C GLU A 12 16.15 12.55 -3.70
N GLU A 13 17.38 12.90 -3.28
CA GLU A 13 18.05 12.28 -2.14
C GLU A 13 17.30 12.55 -0.84
N ARG A 14 16.75 13.75 -0.63
CA ARG A 14 15.91 14.06 0.54
C ARG A 14 14.64 13.23 0.58
N VAL A 15 13.94 13.05 -0.54
CA VAL A 15 12.75 12.19 -0.63
C VAL A 15 13.12 10.73 -0.34
N SER A 16 14.23 10.24 -0.91
CA SER A 16 14.74 8.89 -0.67
C SER A 16 15.11 8.67 0.81
N ASN A 17 15.82 9.62 1.42
CA ASN A 17 16.19 9.59 2.84
C ASN A 17 14.96 9.68 3.74
N PHE A 18 13.98 10.51 3.39
CA PHE A 18 12.70 10.60 4.10
C PHE A 18 12.01 9.24 4.15
N LEU A 19 11.87 8.55 3.02
CA LEU A 19 11.22 7.24 2.94
C LEU A 19 11.96 6.19 3.76
N ARG A 20 13.30 6.16 3.68
CA ARG A 20 14.15 5.25 4.46
C ARG A 20 14.04 5.48 5.97
N ARG A 21 13.97 6.74 6.41
CA ARG A 21 13.96 7.12 7.83
C ARG A 21 12.57 6.99 8.46
N ASN A 22 11.53 7.45 7.76
CA ASN A 22 10.17 7.51 8.29
C ASN A 22 9.36 6.23 8.03
N PHE A 23 9.68 5.49 6.96
CA PHE A 23 8.98 4.28 6.54
C PHE A 23 9.93 3.09 6.28
N PRO A 24 10.87 2.78 7.19
CA PRO A 24 11.81 1.66 7.00
C PRO A 24 11.09 0.31 6.87
N GLN A 25 9.87 0.22 7.42
CA GLN A 25 9.01 -0.95 7.34
C GLN A 25 8.73 -1.39 5.90
N ILE A 26 8.69 -0.47 4.93
CA ILE A 26 8.49 -0.81 3.51
C ILE A 26 9.58 -1.79 3.08
N GLN A 27 10.85 -1.46 3.31
CA GLN A 27 11.97 -2.33 2.94
C GLN A 27 12.08 -3.57 3.85
N MET A 28 11.81 -3.42 5.15
CA MET A 28 11.87 -4.55 6.10
C MET A 28 10.87 -5.67 5.74
N HIS A 29 9.74 -5.32 5.13
CA HIS A 29 8.73 -6.27 4.66
C HIS A 29 8.97 -6.75 3.21
N GLY A 30 10.15 -6.46 2.64
CA GLY A 30 10.50 -6.83 1.27
C GLY A 30 9.91 -5.91 0.19
N GLY A 31 9.39 -4.75 0.58
CA GLY A 31 8.91 -3.69 -0.30
C GLY A 31 10.03 -2.83 -0.88
N SER A 32 9.70 -2.04 -1.89
CA SER A 32 10.54 -1.02 -2.50
C SER A 32 9.75 0.28 -2.68
N ALA A 33 10.46 1.40 -2.61
CA ALA A 33 9.93 2.71 -2.96
C ALA A 33 10.90 3.35 -3.95
N ALA A 34 10.39 3.78 -5.10
CA ALA A 34 11.16 4.44 -6.14
C ALA A 34 10.48 5.76 -6.52
N ILE A 35 11.28 6.78 -6.80
CA ILE A 35 10.78 8.05 -7.33
C ILE A 35 10.64 7.86 -8.84
N GLN A 36 9.45 8.11 -9.36
CA GLN A 36 9.13 7.97 -10.78
C GLN A 36 9.26 9.31 -11.50
N GLU A 37 8.82 10.38 -10.85
CA GLU A 37 8.83 11.73 -11.39
C GLU A 37 8.96 12.73 -10.24
N LEU A 38 9.69 13.82 -10.49
CA LEU A 38 9.92 14.90 -9.54
C LEU A 38 9.85 16.23 -10.30
N ASP A 39 8.80 16.99 -10.07
CA ASP A 39 8.60 18.33 -10.60
C ASP A 39 8.88 19.36 -9.48
N ARG A 40 9.96 20.10 -9.64
CA ARG A 40 10.40 21.11 -8.66
C ARG A 40 9.70 22.44 -8.82
N GLU A 41 9.24 22.74 -10.03
CA GLU A 41 8.60 24.02 -10.34
C GLU A 41 7.20 24.06 -9.72
N ASN A 42 6.50 22.93 -9.75
CA ASN A 42 5.17 22.74 -9.20
C ASN A 42 5.19 22.07 -7.81
N GLY A 43 6.35 21.63 -7.33
CA GLY A 43 6.48 20.93 -6.05
C GLY A 43 5.76 19.58 -6.02
N GLU A 44 5.74 18.86 -7.14
CA GLU A 44 5.06 17.56 -7.25
C GLU A 44 6.05 16.40 -7.27
N VAL A 45 5.75 15.34 -6.53
CA VAL A 45 6.54 14.10 -6.59
C VAL A 45 5.64 12.89 -6.79
N THR A 46 6.04 12.04 -7.72
CA THR A 46 5.38 10.77 -8.00
C THR A 46 6.29 9.64 -7.55
N ILE A 47 5.81 8.82 -6.62
CA ILE A 47 6.52 7.64 -6.12
C ILE A 47 5.77 6.35 -6.48
N ALA A 48 6.53 5.35 -6.89
CA ALA A 48 6.05 3.99 -7.03
C ALA A 48 6.41 3.20 -5.77
N LEU A 49 5.39 2.66 -5.12
CA LEU A 49 5.52 1.79 -3.98
C LEU A 49 5.22 0.35 -4.43
N GLY A 50 6.16 -0.57 -4.23
CA GLY A 50 6.05 -1.95 -4.72
C GLY A 50 6.80 -2.96 -3.85
N GLY A 51 6.99 -4.18 -4.36
CA GLY A 51 7.88 -5.20 -3.80
C GLY A 51 7.23 -6.52 -3.39
N ALA A 52 8.04 -7.38 -2.76
CA ALA A 52 7.86 -8.84 -2.66
C ALA A 52 6.68 -9.32 -1.79
N CYS A 53 5.97 -8.41 -1.14
CA CYS A 53 4.72 -8.74 -0.48
C CYS A 53 3.65 -8.96 -1.57
N SER A 54 3.67 -10.13 -2.18
CA SER A 54 2.62 -10.67 -3.03
C SER A 54 1.27 -10.53 -2.32
N GLY A 55 0.53 -9.46 -2.61
CA GLY A 55 -0.80 -9.21 -2.04
C GLY A 55 -0.86 -8.29 -0.82
N CYS A 56 0.26 -7.76 -0.29
CA CYS A 56 0.18 -6.71 0.73
C CYS A 56 0.22 -5.36 0.02
N GLY A 57 -0.87 -5.03 -0.69
CA GLY A 57 -1.07 -3.69 -1.21
C GLY A 57 -0.82 -2.71 -0.07
N ILE A 58 0.13 -1.79 -0.25
CA ILE A 58 0.46 -0.82 0.79
C ILE A 58 -0.86 -0.16 1.21
N SER A 59 -1.19 -0.26 2.49
CA SER A 59 -2.50 0.20 2.96
C SER A 59 -2.74 1.66 2.56
N PRO A 60 -3.97 2.03 2.18
CA PRO A 60 -4.31 3.42 1.86
C PRO A 60 -3.90 4.39 2.99
N MET A 61 -3.95 3.94 4.25
CA MET A 61 -3.47 4.73 5.40
C MET A 61 -1.96 5.01 5.36
N THR A 62 -1.14 4.03 4.96
CA THR A 62 0.31 4.24 4.82
C THR A 62 0.60 5.24 3.72
N ILE A 63 -0.11 5.15 2.59
CA ILE A 63 0.00 6.12 1.49
C ILE A 63 -0.35 7.52 2.00
N GLN A 64 -1.48 7.69 2.68
CA GLN A 64 -1.88 8.99 3.23
C GLN A 64 -0.88 9.53 4.27
N ALA A 65 -0.30 8.65 5.08
CA ALA A 65 0.72 9.03 6.05
C ALA A 65 1.99 9.53 5.35
N ILE A 66 2.42 8.87 4.26
CA ILE A 66 3.54 9.33 3.44
C ILE A 66 3.24 10.72 2.88
N LYS A 67 2.09 10.90 2.22
CA LYS A 67 1.70 12.20 1.63
C LYS A 67 1.73 13.31 2.68
N SER A 68 1.07 13.08 3.82
CA SER A 68 0.93 14.09 4.88
C SER A 68 2.24 14.41 5.60
N ARG A 69 3.16 13.45 5.72
CA ARG A 69 4.45 13.66 6.40
C ARG A 69 5.49 14.25 5.46
N MET A 70 5.48 13.86 4.18
CA MET A 70 6.47 14.32 3.20
C MET A 70 6.36 15.83 2.98
N VAL A 71 5.15 16.36 2.76
CA VAL A 71 4.92 17.82 2.61
C VAL A 71 5.25 18.62 3.88
N LYS A 72 5.27 17.97 5.06
CA LYS A 72 5.64 18.60 6.33
C LYS A 72 7.16 18.61 6.56
N GLU A 73 7.86 17.59 6.10
CA GLU A 73 9.31 17.44 6.31
C GLU A 73 10.13 18.06 5.16
N ILE A 74 9.55 18.09 3.96
CA ILE A 74 10.15 18.64 2.75
C ILE A 74 9.21 19.74 2.23
N PRO A 75 9.38 21.00 2.65
CA PRO A 75 8.47 22.09 2.30
C PRO A 75 8.50 22.48 0.81
N GLU A 76 9.45 21.96 0.05
CA GLU A 76 9.54 22.10 -1.41
C GLU A 76 8.55 21.19 -2.15
N ILE A 77 7.95 20.22 -1.46
CA ILE A 77 6.93 19.33 -2.02
C ILE A 77 5.55 19.79 -1.54
N GLU A 78 4.70 20.17 -2.47
CA GLU A 78 3.30 20.54 -2.25
C GLU A 78 2.35 19.37 -2.51
N THR A 79 2.65 18.56 -3.53
CA THR A 79 1.79 17.44 -3.96
C THR A 79 2.57 16.12 -4.01
N VAL A 80 1.98 15.07 -3.46
CA VAL A 80 2.58 13.72 -3.45
C VAL A 80 1.61 12.72 -4.09
N ASN A 81 2.04 12.17 -5.22
CA ASN A 81 1.38 11.07 -5.92
C ASN A 81 2.10 9.77 -5.57
N ALA A 82 1.35 8.77 -5.11
CA ALA A 82 1.90 7.49 -4.73
C ALA A 82 1.03 6.41 -5.33
N HIS A 83 1.63 5.55 -6.15
CA HIS A 83 0.95 4.45 -6.82
C HIS A 83 1.45 3.14 -6.26
N THR A 84 0.53 2.23 -6.02
CA THR A 84 0.85 0.84 -5.71
C THR A 84 0.40 0.01 -6.88
N GLY A 85 1.07 -1.09 -7.20
CA GLY A 85 0.66 -1.97 -8.31
C GLY A 85 -0.76 -2.59 -8.17
N MET A 86 -1.54 -2.17 -7.16
CA MET A 86 -2.92 -2.54 -6.88
C MET A 86 -3.93 -1.43 -7.24
N ASP A 87 -3.52 -0.37 -7.95
CA ASP A 87 -4.42 0.62 -8.57
C ASP A 87 -5.18 -0.03 -9.76
N GLY A 88 -5.96 -1.05 -9.45
CA GLY A 88 -6.80 -1.82 -10.36
C GLY A 88 -7.62 -2.79 -9.52
N ASP A 89 -8.93 -2.54 -9.47
CA ASP A 89 -9.97 -3.36 -8.81
C ASP A 89 -10.36 -2.95 -7.37
N ASP A 90 -10.92 -1.75 -7.24
CA ASP A 90 -12.13 -1.59 -6.40
C ASP A 90 -13.34 -2.04 -7.23
N GLY A 91 -13.31 -3.32 -7.64
CA GLY A 91 -14.43 -4.02 -8.25
C GLY A 91 -15.25 -4.61 -7.11
N GLY A 92 -16.33 -3.91 -6.73
CA GLY A 92 -17.22 -4.30 -5.65
C GLY A 92 -17.63 -5.78 -5.68
N GLY A 93 -16.96 -6.59 -4.88
CA GLY A 93 -17.39 -7.94 -4.51
C GLY A 93 -18.16 -7.86 -3.21
N GLY A 94 -19.47 -7.66 -3.30
CA GLY A 94 -20.36 -7.89 -2.18
C GLY A 94 -20.28 -9.36 -1.76
N MET A 95 -19.57 -9.63 -0.68
CA MET A 95 -19.81 -10.82 0.12
C MET A 95 -20.40 -10.37 1.45
N GLU A 96 -21.73 -10.35 1.44
CA GLU A 96 -22.58 -10.42 2.61
C GLU A 96 -22.01 -11.47 3.59
N PRO A 97 -21.83 -11.16 4.88
CA PRO A 97 -21.40 -12.17 5.84
C PRO A 97 -22.55 -13.16 6.04
N SER A 98 -22.48 -14.33 5.40
CA SER A 98 -23.35 -15.45 5.74
C SER A 98 -23.05 -15.87 7.19
N PHE A 99 -23.85 -15.37 8.13
CA PHE A 99 -23.93 -15.92 9.47
C PHE A 99 -24.48 -17.35 9.35
N PRO A 100 -23.75 -18.41 9.77
CA PRO A 100 -24.26 -19.77 9.73
C PRO A 100 -25.15 -19.97 10.95
N GLY A 101 -26.43 -19.65 10.80
CA GLY A 101 -27.37 -19.64 11.91
C GLY A 101 -28.82 -19.77 11.49
N GLU A 102 -29.14 -20.72 10.61
CA GLU A 102 -30.49 -21.30 10.50
C GLU A 102 -30.45 -22.60 9.69
N THR A 103 -30.37 -23.76 10.34
CA THR A 103 -30.80 -25.03 9.73
C THR A 103 -32.09 -25.42 10.42
N VAL A 104 -33.21 -25.00 9.83
CA VAL A 104 -34.52 -25.58 10.09
C VAL A 104 -34.63 -26.90 9.32
N ASP A 105 -34.73 -27.98 10.09
CA ASP A 105 -35.52 -29.20 9.90
C ASP A 105 -36.13 -29.48 8.52
N ASP A 106 -35.70 -30.57 7.86
CA ASP A 106 -36.58 -31.51 7.15
C ASP A 106 -35.84 -32.86 7.01
N GLY A 107 -36.44 -33.94 7.53
CA GLY A 107 -35.72 -35.14 7.93
C GLY A 107 -35.72 -36.32 6.96
N GLU A 108 -34.90 -37.32 7.32
CA GLU A 108 -35.12 -38.77 7.17
C GLU A 108 -34.31 -39.48 8.28
N PRO A 109 -34.89 -40.38 9.10
CA PRO A 109 -34.11 -41.19 10.03
C PRO A 109 -33.75 -42.51 9.35
N ASP A 110 -32.55 -42.62 8.76
CA ASP A 110 -32.05 -43.91 8.26
C ASP A 110 -30.82 -44.37 9.06
N GLU A 111 -30.93 -45.60 9.53
CA GLU A 111 -30.18 -46.28 10.59
C GLU A 111 -28.65 -46.31 10.39
N GLY A 112 -27.91 -45.91 11.43
CA GLY A 112 -26.48 -46.23 11.56
C GLY A 112 -26.28 -47.56 12.31
N PRO A 113 -25.34 -48.43 11.91
CA PRO A 113 -25.09 -49.68 12.62
C PRO A 113 -24.37 -49.43 13.97
N GLU A 114 -24.89 -50.03 15.05
CA GLU A 114 -24.29 -50.03 16.38
C GLU A 114 -22.91 -50.72 16.38
N ALA A 115 -21.93 -50.09 17.03
CA ALA A 115 -20.63 -50.69 17.32
C ALA A 115 -20.72 -51.60 18.56
N PRO A 116 -20.09 -52.79 18.57
CA PRO A 116 -20.04 -53.61 19.78
C PRO A 116 -18.92 -53.15 20.73
N PHE A 117 -19.21 -53.35 22.01
CA PHE A 117 -18.50 -53.04 23.25
C PHE A 117 -16.99 -53.34 23.29
#